data_AF-A0A956LXP1-F1
#
_entry.id   AF-A0A956LXP1-F1
#
_cell.length_a   1.000
_cell.length_b   1.000
_cell.length_c   1.000
_cell.angle_alpha   90.00
_cell.angle_beta   90.00
_cell.angle_gamma   90.00
#
_symmetry.space_group_name_H-M   'P 1'
#
loop_
_entity.id
_entity.type
_entity.pdbx_description
1 polymer ?
#
loop_
_entity_poly.entity_id
_entity_poly.type
_entity_poly.pdbx_seq_one_letter_code
_entity_poly.pdbx_strand_id
1 'polypeptide(L)'
;PADGAQNQSSTPTLVVGNATDPEGQPLTYGFRVFADEDETNLVASVEGVPQGGLTTSWVVTPALPTGTYHWRAFASDGQVFGPYMPSASFQVGSSSDVSETGFGDVAGLTVSPNPAQGAVRIRYYTPRTPTSDLQIFDAAGRLVRSFPGARWTEGWQEIAWDGRDRDGDPVAAGVYWVRLQLPTESRAIRLVTVH
;
A
#
# COMPACT_ATOMS: atom_id res chain seq x y z
N PRO A 1 3.14 5.05 14.39
CA PRO A 1 3.89 3.85 13.96
C PRO A 1 4.70 3.27 15.11
N ALA A 2 5.04 1.97 15.08
CA ALA A 2 6.02 1.42 16.01
C ALA A 2 7.42 2.00 15.72
N ASP A 3 8.34 1.91 16.68
CA ASP A 3 9.73 2.32 16.46
C ASP A 3 10.38 1.50 15.33
N GLY A 4 11.13 2.17 14.47
CA GLY A 4 11.77 1.60 13.28
C GLY A 4 10.82 1.26 12.14
N ALA A 5 9.55 1.67 12.20
CA ALA A 5 8.56 1.34 11.17
C ALA A 5 8.91 1.92 9.80
N GLN A 6 8.97 1.08 8.78
CA GLN A 6 9.33 1.47 7.41
C GLN A 6 8.08 1.68 6.54
N ASN A 7 8.25 2.33 5.39
CA ASN A 7 7.22 2.46 4.34
C ASN A 7 5.86 2.96 4.84
N GLN A 8 5.87 3.94 5.74
CA GLN A 8 4.66 4.55 6.25
C GLN A 8 4.03 5.49 5.20
N SER A 9 2.71 5.63 5.25
CA SER A 9 1.97 6.67 4.52
C SER A 9 2.53 8.06 4.84
N SER A 10 2.32 9.04 3.95
CA SER A 10 2.65 10.46 4.20
C SER A 10 1.83 11.08 5.34
N THR A 11 0.73 10.44 5.77
CA THR A 11 -0.05 10.85 6.95
C THR A 11 -0.22 9.66 7.90
N PRO A 12 0.87 9.20 8.57
CA PRO A 12 0.78 8.04 9.44
C PRO A 12 -0.05 8.34 10.69
N THR A 13 -0.65 7.29 11.26
CA THR A 13 -1.30 7.38 12.58
C THR A 13 -0.29 7.05 13.67
N LEU A 14 0.00 8.01 14.54
CA LEU A 14 0.76 7.80 15.76
C LEU A 14 -0.20 7.25 16.82
N VAL A 15 0.24 6.24 17.56
CA VAL A 15 -0.58 5.57 18.58
C VAL A 15 0.28 5.34 19.80
N VAL A 16 -0.23 5.70 20.98
CA VAL A 16 0.41 5.43 22.26
C VAL A 16 -0.54 4.72 23.21
N GLY A 17 0.01 3.85 24.05
CA GLY A 17 -0.71 3.31 25.21
C GLY A 17 -0.99 4.43 26.21
N ASN A 18 -2.19 4.41 26.79
CA ASN A 18 -2.57 5.43 27.75
C ASN A 18 -1.75 5.30 29.04
N ALA A 19 -1.15 6.41 29.49
CA ALA A 19 -0.59 6.54 30.82
C ALA A 19 -1.69 6.43 31.88
N THR A 20 -1.30 6.02 33.08
CA THR A 20 -2.19 5.97 34.24
C THR A 20 -1.99 7.21 35.08
N ASP A 21 -3.08 7.95 35.26
CA ASP A 21 -3.16 9.06 36.21
C ASP A 21 -3.47 8.51 37.62
N PRO A 22 -2.70 8.85 38.67
CA PRO A 22 -2.94 8.36 40.03
C PRO A 22 -4.33 8.73 40.59
N GLU A 23 -4.87 9.87 40.14
CA GLU A 23 -6.18 10.40 40.50
C GLU A 23 -7.31 9.89 39.58
N GLY A 24 -6.97 9.11 38.54
CA GLY A 24 -7.92 8.53 37.59
C GLY A 24 -8.58 9.55 36.66
N GLN A 25 -7.98 10.73 36.49
CA GLN A 25 -8.50 11.76 35.61
C GLN A 25 -8.21 11.45 34.13
N PRO A 26 -9.10 11.89 33.22
CA PRO A 26 -8.85 11.77 31.79
C PRO A 26 -7.67 12.67 31.40
N LEU A 27 -6.66 12.07 30.79
CA LEU A 27 -5.48 12.78 30.32
C LEU A 27 -5.70 13.34 28.91
N THR A 28 -4.86 14.28 28.55
CA THR A 28 -4.67 14.72 27.17
C THR A 28 -3.28 14.38 26.70
N TYR A 29 -3.09 14.23 25.39
CA TYR A 29 -1.83 13.83 24.80
C TYR A 29 -1.35 14.88 23.82
N GLY A 30 -0.04 15.10 23.85
CA GLY A 30 0.67 15.84 22.81
C GLY A 30 1.56 14.90 22.02
N PHE A 31 1.64 15.12 20.71
CA PHE A 31 2.51 14.40 19.79
C PHE A 31 3.38 15.39 19.05
N ARG A 32 4.66 15.04 18.87
CA ARG A 32 5.64 15.83 18.11
C ARG A 32 6.37 14.93 17.14
N VAL A 33 6.55 15.42 15.92
CA VAL A 33 7.27 14.74 14.82
C VAL A 33 8.37 15.65 14.32
N PHE A 34 9.57 15.10 14.20
CA PHE A 34 10.81 15.75 13.83
C PHE A 34 11.40 15.11 12.58
N ALA A 35 12.07 15.91 11.75
CA ALA A 35 12.73 15.43 10.53
C ALA A 35 14.20 14.99 10.74
N ASP A 36 14.72 15.14 11.96
CA ASP A 36 16.09 14.81 12.36
C ASP A 36 16.11 13.98 13.64
N GLU A 37 17.16 13.19 13.80
CA GLU A 37 17.38 12.30 14.95
C GLU A 37 17.64 13.09 16.25
N ASP A 38 18.20 14.30 16.13
CA ASP A 38 18.45 15.18 17.27
C ASP A 38 17.18 15.86 17.82
N GLU A 39 16.01 15.60 17.21
CA GLU A 39 14.71 16.17 17.56
C GLU A 39 14.67 17.72 17.58
N THR A 40 15.41 18.36 16.66
CA THR A 40 15.54 19.82 16.58
C THR A 40 14.64 20.47 15.54
N ASN A 41 14.30 19.75 14.48
CA ASN A 41 13.51 20.20 13.34
C ASN A 41 12.09 19.65 13.41
N LEU A 42 11.21 20.36 14.13
CA LEU A 42 9.81 20.00 14.29
C LEU A 42 9.03 20.22 12.98
N VAL A 43 8.42 19.16 12.45
CA VAL A 43 7.66 19.20 11.18
C VAL A 43 6.16 19.03 11.35
N ALA A 44 5.71 18.39 12.45
CA ALA A 44 4.30 18.29 12.78
C ALA A 44 4.11 18.11 14.28
N SER A 45 3.03 18.69 14.82
CA SER A 45 2.68 18.52 16.23
C SER A 45 1.19 18.71 16.47
N VAL A 46 0.69 18.08 17.52
CA VAL A 46 -0.62 18.36 18.09
C VAL A 46 -0.52 18.31 19.61
N GLU A 47 -1.34 19.09 20.29
CA GLU A 47 -1.48 19.06 21.74
C GLU A 47 -2.97 19.01 22.10
N GLY A 48 -3.28 18.49 23.30
CA GLY A 48 -4.66 18.42 23.78
C GLY A 48 -5.50 17.29 23.17
N VAL A 49 -4.88 16.25 22.60
CA VAL A 49 -5.61 15.09 22.06
C VAL A 49 -6.28 14.36 23.23
N PRO A 50 -7.62 14.26 23.29
CA PRO A 50 -8.29 13.59 24.39
C PRO A 50 -7.90 12.12 24.46
N GLN A 51 -7.72 11.61 25.68
CA GLN A 51 -7.47 10.20 25.92
C GLN A 51 -8.53 9.31 25.26
N GLY A 52 -8.09 8.34 24.45
CA GLY A 52 -8.96 7.29 23.89
C GLY A 52 -9.21 6.15 24.89
N GLY A 53 -9.79 5.03 24.45
CA GLY A 53 -10.10 3.89 25.32
C GLY A 53 -8.85 3.26 25.98
N LEU A 54 -8.18 2.35 25.27
CA LEU A 54 -6.92 1.74 25.73
C LEU A 54 -5.67 2.48 25.20
N THR A 55 -5.82 3.15 24.07
CA THR A 55 -4.75 3.89 23.39
C THR A 55 -5.28 5.23 22.94
N THR A 56 -4.37 6.18 22.76
CA THR A 56 -4.64 7.49 22.17
C THR A 56 -3.89 7.60 20.87
N SER A 57 -4.54 8.13 19.84
CA SER A 57 -4.01 8.20 18.50
C SER A 57 -4.19 9.56 17.86
N TRP A 58 -3.27 9.89 16.96
CA TRP A 58 -3.32 11.10 16.16
C TRP A 58 -2.84 10.81 14.74
N VAL A 59 -3.57 11.34 13.76
CA VAL A 59 -3.19 11.28 12.34
C VAL A 59 -2.31 12.49 12.05
N VAL A 60 -1.07 12.25 11.64
CA VAL A 60 -0.12 13.31 11.32
C VAL A 60 -0.64 14.12 10.13
N THR A 61 -0.81 15.43 10.36
CA THR A 61 -1.14 16.40 9.33
C THR A 61 -0.32 17.68 9.54
N PRO A 62 0.17 18.34 8.47
CA PRO A 62 -0.03 18.03 7.05
C PRO A 62 0.75 16.77 6.59
N ALA A 63 0.50 16.33 5.35
CA ALA A 63 1.22 15.20 4.76
C ALA A 63 2.73 15.48 4.72
N LEU A 64 3.51 14.52 5.22
CA LEU A 64 4.96 14.59 5.28
C LEU A 64 5.59 14.16 3.94
N PRO A 65 6.67 14.82 3.50
CA PRO A 65 7.53 14.32 2.44
C PRO A 65 8.16 12.96 2.78
N THR A 66 8.91 12.44 1.83
CA THR A 66 9.57 11.15 1.95
C THR A 66 10.89 11.34 2.68
N GLY A 67 11.16 10.47 3.65
CA GLY A 67 12.26 10.67 4.59
C GLY A 67 12.06 9.90 5.88
N THR A 68 13.06 9.97 6.75
CA THR A 68 13.03 9.40 8.09
C THR A 68 12.58 10.47 9.07
N TYR A 69 11.69 10.10 9.98
CA TYR A 69 11.12 10.97 10.99
C TYR A 69 11.22 10.34 12.36
N HIS A 70 11.40 11.19 13.36
CA HIS A 70 11.43 10.82 14.76
C HIS A 70 10.22 11.43 15.44
N TRP A 71 9.57 10.71 16.33
CA TRP A 71 8.40 11.20 17.02
C TRP A 71 8.36 10.75 18.46
N ARG A 72 7.68 11.57 19.26
CA ARG A 72 7.44 11.30 20.67
C ARG A 72 6.10 11.87 21.06
N ALA A 73 5.52 11.28 22.10
CA ALA A 73 4.32 11.76 22.75
C ALA A 73 4.54 11.95 24.25
N PHE A 74 3.70 12.78 24.83
CA PHE A 74 3.62 12.99 26.27
C PHE A 74 2.15 13.07 26.68
N ALA A 75 1.87 12.67 27.92
CA ALA A 75 0.56 12.87 28.53
C ALA A 75 0.56 14.19 29.34
N SER A 76 -0.63 14.75 29.55
CA SER A 76 -0.85 16.00 30.28
C SER A 76 -2.18 15.92 31.01
N ASP A 77 -2.18 16.33 32.27
CA ASP A 77 -3.39 16.50 33.10
C ASP A 77 -4.03 17.90 32.93
N GLY A 78 -3.48 18.73 32.03
CA GLY A 78 -3.90 20.11 31.81
C GLY A 78 -3.24 21.14 32.72
N GLN A 79 -2.40 20.70 33.67
CA GLN A 79 -1.58 21.56 34.54
C GLN A 79 -0.09 21.33 34.26
N VAL A 80 0.33 20.07 34.10
CA VAL A 80 1.72 19.64 33.95
C VAL A 80 1.84 18.63 32.82
N PHE A 81 2.91 18.76 32.04
CA PHE A 81 3.29 17.75 31.05
C PHE A 81 4.07 16.63 31.71
N GLY A 82 3.61 15.40 31.53
CA GLY A 82 4.31 14.19 31.91
C GLY A 82 5.60 13.99 31.10
N PRO A 83 6.41 12.97 31.46
CA PRO A 83 7.60 12.63 30.71
C PRO A 83 7.24 12.23 29.28
N TYR A 84 8.15 12.54 28.35
CA TYR A 84 8.06 11.98 27.00
C TYR A 84 8.25 10.46 27.04
N MET A 85 7.55 9.77 26.15
CA MET A 85 7.90 8.40 25.80
C MET A 85 9.33 8.34 25.22
N PRO A 86 9.97 7.15 25.19
CA PRO A 86 11.15 6.93 24.37
C PRO A 86 10.90 7.38 22.93
N SER A 87 11.87 8.05 22.32
CA SER A 87 11.79 8.48 20.92
C SER A 87 11.57 7.27 20.02
N ALA A 88 10.58 7.33 19.16
CA ALA A 88 10.32 6.31 18.15
C ALA A 88 10.56 6.88 16.76
N SER A 89 11.06 6.07 15.85
CA SER A 89 11.34 6.47 14.47
C SER A 89 10.40 5.80 13.48
N PHE A 90 10.15 6.45 12.35
CA PHE A 90 9.53 5.83 11.18
C PHE A 90 10.03 6.45 9.89
N GLN A 91 9.96 5.69 8.80
CA GLN A 91 10.28 6.19 7.47
C GLN A 91 9.00 6.35 6.65
N VAL A 92 8.79 7.55 6.13
CA VAL A 92 7.82 7.81 5.05
C VAL A 92 8.52 7.50 3.75
N GLY A 93 8.09 6.43 3.09
CA GLY A 93 8.61 6.10 1.77
C GLY A 93 7.98 7.01 0.71
N SER A 94 8.77 7.39 -0.30
CA SER A 94 8.18 7.50 -1.64
C SER A 94 7.62 6.11 -1.92
N SER A 95 6.44 5.96 -2.53
CA SER A 95 5.94 4.64 -2.93
C SER A 95 6.81 4.06 -4.08
N SER A 96 8.10 3.88 -3.84
CA SER A 96 9.14 3.51 -4.77
C SER A 96 10.35 2.94 -4.01
N ASP A 97 10.11 2.00 -3.09
CA ASP A 97 11.04 0.90 -2.84
C ASP A 97 10.22 -0.38 -2.66
N VAL A 98 10.21 -1.16 -3.73
CA VAL A 98 9.60 -2.48 -3.83
C VAL A 98 10.53 -3.50 -3.18
N SER A 99 10.51 -3.59 -1.86
CA SER A 99 10.89 -4.85 -1.20
C SER A 99 9.82 -5.88 -1.52
N GLU A 100 10.23 -7.09 -1.93
CA GLU A 100 9.42 -8.18 -2.51
C GLU A 100 8.27 -8.70 -1.62
N THR A 101 7.31 -7.85 -1.25
CA THR A 101 6.03 -8.19 -0.62
C THR A 101 5.08 -7.01 -0.80
N GLY A 102 4.49 -6.88 -2.00
CA GLY A 102 3.42 -5.91 -2.27
C GLY A 102 3.73 -5.00 -3.46
N PHE A 103 3.39 -5.43 -4.67
CA PHE A 103 3.30 -4.53 -5.81
C PHE A 103 2.01 -3.71 -5.71
N GLY A 104 2.12 -2.52 -5.16
CA GLY A 104 1.12 -1.47 -5.28
C GLY A 104 1.32 -0.71 -6.59
N ASP A 105 0.64 -1.15 -7.64
CA ASP A 105 -0.06 -0.20 -8.51
C ASP A 105 -1.41 -0.85 -8.82
N VAL A 106 -2.37 -0.55 -7.94
CA VAL A 106 -3.77 -1.00 -7.95
C VAL A 106 -3.91 -2.54 -8.09
N ALA A 107 -3.79 -3.25 -6.96
CA ALA A 107 -3.94 -4.70 -6.72
C ALA A 107 -3.71 -5.67 -7.92
N GLY A 108 -2.64 -6.45 -7.82
CA GLY A 108 -2.58 -7.79 -8.39
C GLY A 108 -2.04 -7.90 -9.82
N LEU A 109 -2.51 -7.15 -10.81
CA LEU A 109 -2.27 -7.50 -12.22
C LEU A 109 -0.92 -6.98 -12.79
N THR A 110 -0.02 -7.89 -13.17
CA THR A 110 1.28 -7.60 -13.80
C THR A 110 1.54 -8.51 -14.99
N VAL A 111 2.33 -8.04 -15.96
CA VAL A 111 2.75 -8.79 -17.16
C VAL A 111 4.26 -8.68 -17.32
N SER A 112 4.94 -9.80 -17.60
CA SER A 112 6.39 -9.82 -17.79
C SER A 112 6.83 -10.96 -18.72
N PRO A 113 7.80 -10.75 -19.63
CA PRO A 113 8.42 -9.47 -19.97
C PRO A 113 7.48 -8.56 -20.78
N ASN A 114 7.74 -7.25 -20.78
CA ASN A 114 7.04 -6.27 -21.60
C ASN A 114 8.03 -5.17 -22.02
N PRO A 115 8.41 -5.03 -23.31
CA PRO A 115 7.89 -5.78 -24.47
C PRO A 115 8.21 -7.28 -24.44
N ALA A 116 7.28 -8.09 -24.96
CA ALA A 116 7.36 -9.54 -25.01
C ALA A 116 7.87 -10.03 -26.38
N GLN A 117 8.95 -10.80 -26.38
CA GLN A 117 9.50 -11.50 -27.55
C GLN A 117 9.04 -12.98 -27.65
N GLY A 118 8.20 -13.42 -26.72
CA GLY A 118 7.80 -14.81 -26.57
C GLY A 118 6.77 -14.96 -25.45
N ALA A 119 6.88 -16.04 -24.68
CA ALA A 119 5.94 -16.31 -23.59
C ALA A 119 5.90 -15.17 -22.55
N VAL A 120 4.69 -14.78 -22.19
CA VAL A 120 4.37 -13.73 -21.21
C VAL A 120 3.82 -14.38 -19.95
N ARG A 121 4.41 -14.03 -18.82
CA ARG A 121 3.93 -14.36 -17.49
C ARG A 121 2.99 -13.26 -17.02
N ILE A 122 1.75 -13.63 -16.78
CA ILE A 122 0.70 -12.77 -16.25
C ILE A 122 0.46 -13.18 -14.80
N ARG A 123 0.74 -12.28 -13.85
CA ARG A 123 0.46 -12.51 -12.43
C ARG A 123 -0.69 -11.62 -12.00
N TYR A 124 -1.63 -12.16 -11.23
CA TYR A 124 -2.78 -11.41 -10.72
C TYR A 124 -3.17 -11.87 -9.32
N TYR A 125 -3.75 -10.97 -8.53
CA TYR A 125 -4.29 -11.29 -7.21
C TYR A 125 -5.81 -11.43 -7.31
N THR A 126 -6.33 -12.51 -6.75
CA THR A 126 -7.77 -12.73 -6.64
C THR A 126 -8.17 -12.65 -5.16
N PRO A 127 -9.00 -11.66 -4.75
CA PRO A 127 -9.57 -11.66 -3.40
C PRO A 127 -10.58 -12.82 -3.26
N ARG A 128 -11.06 -13.10 -2.04
CA ARG A 128 -12.14 -14.08 -1.84
C ARG A 128 -13.43 -13.64 -2.56
N THR A 129 -13.63 -14.15 -3.77
CA THR A 129 -14.68 -13.71 -4.70
C THR A 129 -15.24 -14.90 -5.49
N PRO A 130 -16.53 -14.92 -5.87
CA PRO A 130 -17.12 -16.06 -6.59
C PRO A 130 -16.57 -16.25 -8.00
N THR A 131 -16.12 -15.17 -8.67
CA THR A 131 -15.62 -15.22 -10.05
C THR A 131 -14.47 -14.24 -10.28
N SER A 132 -13.51 -14.65 -11.12
CA SER A 132 -12.52 -13.77 -11.72
C SER A 132 -12.37 -14.16 -13.20
N ASP A 133 -12.22 -13.18 -14.08
CA ASP A 133 -12.05 -13.42 -15.51
C ASP A 133 -10.85 -12.63 -16.03
N LEU A 134 -9.86 -13.33 -16.58
CA LEU A 134 -8.70 -12.72 -17.19
C LEU A 134 -8.81 -12.81 -18.72
N GLN A 135 -8.68 -11.69 -19.40
CA GLN A 135 -8.88 -11.58 -20.85
C GLN A 135 -7.78 -10.74 -21.48
N ILE A 136 -7.38 -11.09 -22.70
CA ILE A 136 -6.41 -10.36 -23.52
C ILE A 136 -7.15 -9.81 -24.73
N PHE A 137 -6.99 -8.51 -25.00
CA PHE A 137 -7.58 -7.80 -26.13
C PHE A 137 -6.51 -7.19 -27.01
N ASP A 138 -6.78 -7.08 -28.31
CA ASP A 138 -5.94 -6.29 -29.21
C ASP A 138 -6.24 -4.78 -29.10
N ALA A 139 -5.49 -3.96 -29.83
CA ALA A 139 -5.68 -2.50 -29.87
C ALA A 139 -7.06 -2.05 -30.38
N ALA A 140 -7.77 -2.91 -31.12
CA ALA A 140 -9.14 -2.65 -31.60
C ALA A 140 -10.21 -3.10 -30.58
N GLY A 141 -9.81 -3.65 -29.43
CA GLY A 141 -10.71 -4.18 -28.41
C GLY A 141 -11.28 -5.56 -28.74
N ARG A 142 -10.74 -6.27 -29.74
CA ARG A 142 -11.16 -7.65 -30.06
C ARG A 142 -10.52 -8.62 -29.06
N LEU A 143 -11.32 -9.56 -28.56
CA LEU A 143 -10.86 -10.60 -27.65
C LEU A 143 -9.89 -11.56 -28.37
N VAL A 144 -8.67 -11.63 -27.87
CA VAL A 144 -7.58 -12.49 -28.37
C VAL A 144 -7.58 -13.82 -27.64
N ARG A 145 -7.61 -13.77 -26.31
CA ARG A 145 -7.55 -14.95 -25.44
C ARG A 145 -8.30 -14.67 -24.14
N SER A 146 -8.97 -15.69 -23.60
CA SER A 146 -9.51 -15.65 -22.24
C SER A 146 -8.98 -16.80 -21.41
N PHE A 147 -8.78 -16.54 -20.13
CA PHE A 147 -8.41 -17.52 -19.13
C PHE A 147 -9.49 -17.47 -18.04
N PRO A 148 -10.36 -18.49 -17.96
CA PRO A 148 -11.36 -18.55 -16.89
C PRO A 148 -10.62 -18.61 -15.55
N GLY A 149 -10.97 -17.69 -14.64
CA GLY A 149 -10.32 -17.63 -13.34
C GLY A 149 -10.74 -18.79 -12.44
N ALA A 150 -9.87 -19.08 -11.47
CA ALA A 150 -10.16 -20.11 -10.48
C ALA A 150 -11.30 -19.63 -9.56
N ARG A 151 -12.37 -20.42 -9.50
CA ARG A 151 -13.49 -20.17 -8.57
C ARG A 151 -13.00 -20.44 -7.15
N TRP A 152 -13.24 -19.50 -6.23
CA TRP A 152 -12.93 -19.65 -4.81
C TRP A 152 -11.43 -19.71 -4.44
N THR A 153 -10.52 -19.40 -5.37
CA THR A 153 -9.08 -19.34 -5.07
C THR A 153 -8.69 -17.92 -4.69
N GLU A 154 -8.53 -17.70 -3.39
CA GLU A 154 -7.96 -16.48 -2.84
C GLU A 154 -6.43 -16.52 -2.94
N GLY A 155 -5.81 -15.40 -3.30
CA GLY A 155 -4.35 -15.25 -3.36
C GLY A 155 -3.80 -14.99 -4.75
N TRP A 156 -2.48 -15.06 -4.86
CA TRP A 156 -1.74 -14.80 -6.10
C TRP A 156 -1.87 -15.97 -7.08
N GLN A 157 -2.18 -15.61 -8.32
CA GLN A 157 -2.29 -16.51 -9.46
C GLN A 157 -1.27 -16.12 -10.53
N GLU A 158 -0.83 -17.12 -11.29
CA GLU A 158 0.11 -16.93 -12.39
C GLU A 158 -0.32 -17.76 -13.59
N ILE A 159 -0.31 -17.15 -14.77
CA ILE A 159 -0.59 -17.79 -16.04
C ILE A 159 0.54 -17.45 -17.01
N ALA A 160 1.02 -18.47 -17.72
CA ALA A 160 1.90 -18.30 -18.86
C ALA A 160 1.04 -18.24 -20.14
N TRP A 161 1.14 -17.15 -20.88
CA TRP A 161 0.58 -16.99 -22.20
C TRP A 161 1.68 -17.10 -23.23
N ASP A 162 1.53 -17.97 -24.22
CA ASP A 162 2.51 -18.27 -25.26
C ASP A 162 2.47 -17.30 -26.46
N GLY A 163 1.65 -16.25 -26.38
CA GLY A 163 1.49 -15.29 -27.47
C GLY A 163 0.57 -15.80 -28.59
N ARG A 164 -0.32 -16.75 -28.30
CA ARG A 164 -1.30 -17.27 -29.27
C ARG A 164 -2.72 -16.84 -28.98
N ASP A 165 -3.53 -16.66 -30.00
CA ASP A 165 -4.96 -16.38 -29.87
C ASP A 165 -5.76 -17.65 -29.49
N ARG A 166 -7.09 -17.58 -29.57
CA ARG A 166 -7.98 -18.72 -29.29
C ARG A 166 -7.90 -19.87 -30.30
N ASP A 167 -7.52 -19.56 -31.54
CA ASP A 167 -7.44 -20.52 -32.65
C ASP A 167 -6.07 -21.22 -32.65
N GLY A 168 -5.14 -20.73 -31.82
CA GLY A 168 -3.79 -21.26 -31.66
C GLY A 168 -2.78 -20.58 -32.57
N ASP A 169 -3.19 -19.52 -33.27
CA ASP A 169 -2.32 -18.77 -34.16
C ASP A 169 -1.49 -17.74 -33.37
N PRO A 170 -0.22 -17.52 -33.76
CA PRO A 170 0.60 -16.48 -33.13
C PRO A 170 -0.01 -15.10 -33.39
N VAL A 171 -0.10 -14.29 -32.34
CA VAL A 171 -0.57 -12.91 -32.46
C VAL A 171 0.51 -12.04 -33.11
N ALA A 172 0.12 -11.00 -33.84
CA ALA A 172 1.06 -10.07 -34.45
C ALA A 172 1.79 -9.20 -33.40
N ALA A 173 2.96 -8.69 -33.74
CA ALA A 173 3.62 -7.64 -32.97
C ALA A 173 2.70 -6.41 -32.86
N GLY A 174 2.53 -5.88 -31.65
CA GLY A 174 1.60 -4.78 -31.44
C GLY A 174 1.25 -4.55 -29.98
N VAL A 175 0.26 -3.69 -29.78
CA VAL A 175 -0.25 -3.34 -28.45
C VAL A 175 -1.48 -4.19 -28.13
N TYR A 176 -1.47 -4.76 -26.94
CA TYR A 176 -2.52 -5.58 -26.36
C TYR A 176 -2.88 -5.05 -24.97
N TRP A 177 -4.07 -5.41 -24.49
CA TRP A 177 -4.55 -5.08 -23.15
C TRP A 177 -4.91 -6.36 -22.41
N VAL A 178 -4.25 -6.59 -21.28
CA VAL A 178 -4.61 -7.67 -20.36
C VAL A 178 -5.57 -7.09 -19.33
N ARG A 179 -6.79 -7.62 -19.26
CA ARG A 179 -7.85 -7.19 -18.37
C ARG A 179 -8.20 -8.27 -17.35
N LEU A 180 -8.22 -7.90 -16.08
CA LEU A 180 -8.80 -8.69 -15.00
C LEU A 180 -10.16 -8.11 -14.63
N GLN A 181 -11.20 -8.92 -14.68
CA GLN A 181 -12.55 -8.58 -14.24
C GLN A 181 -12.87 -9.32 -12.94
N LEU A 182 -13.20 -8.55 -11.91
CA LEU A 182 -13.76 -9.02 -10.65
C LEU A 182 -15.23 -8.53 -10.54
N PRO A 183 -16.02 -9.02 -9.57
CA PRO A 183 -17.41 -8.60 -9.45
C PRO A 183 -17.59 -7.12 -9.10
N THR A 184 -16.65 -6.55 -8.34
CA THR A 184 -16.72 -5.16 -7.85
C THR A 184 -15.75 -4.22 -8.57
N GLU A 185 -14.80 -4.74 -9.35
CA GLU A 185 -13.80 -3.93 -10.02
C GLU A 185 -13.29 -4.57 -11.32
N SER A 186 -12.77 -3.74 -12.22
CA SER A 186 -12.07 -4.17 -13.43
C SER A 186 -10.73 -3.45 -13.54
N ARG A 187 -9.68 -4.17 -13.94
CA ARG A 187 -8.35 -3.59 -14.18
C ARG A 187 -7.82 -4.02 -15.53
N ALA A 188 -7.01 -3.16 -16.13
CA ALA A 188 -6.32 -3.47 -17.38
C ALA A 188 -4.89 -2.92 -17.38
N ILE A 189 -3.95 -3.69 -17.94
CA ILE A 189 -2.56 -3.29 -18.14
C ILE A 189 -2.18 -3.47 -19.61
N ARG A 190 -1.35 -2.55 -20.11
CA ARG A 190 -0.84 -2.59 -21.49
C ARG A 190 0.28 -3.63 -21.62
N LEU A 191 0.16 -4.49 -22.63
CA LEU A 191 1.17 -5.46 -23.03
C LEU A 191 1.62 -5.14 -24.46
N VAL A 192 2.93 -5.10 -24.69
CA VAL A 192 3.52 -4.92 -26.02
C VAL A 192 4.16 -6.24 -26.44
N THR A 193 3.83 -6.74 -27.62
CA THR A 193 4.49 -7.91 -28.22
C THR A 193 5.35 -7.49 -29.41
N VAL A 194 6.46 -8.18 -29.60
CA VAL A 194 7.42 -8.00 -30.69
C VAL A 194 7.87 -9.38 -31.20
N HIS A 195 8.29 -9.46 -32.47
CA HIS A 195 8.82 -10.67 -33.10
C HIS A 195 10.28 -10.48 -33.51
#